data_AF-A0A963MUL5-F1
#
_entry.id   AF-A0A963MUL5-F1
#
_cell.length_a   1.000
_cell.length_b   1.000
_cell.length_c   1.000
_cell.angle_alpha   90.00
_cell.angle_beta   90.00
_cell.angle_gamma   90.00
#
_symmetry.space_group_name_H-M   'P 1'
#
loop_
_entity.id
_entity.type
_entity.pdbx_description
1 polymer ?
#
loop_
_entity_poly.entity_id
_entity_poly.type
_entity_poly.pdbx_seq_one_letter_code
_entity_poly.pdbx_strand_id
1 'polypeptide(L)'
;MSDHISYTCLDFRREKLADPRRLSSAARLHVHDCPQCRRFSRRIDASEAQIEQVLAVPVPDGLADRVLLNVHHGKRRPWSLMALAATVVLSFGIGLQQWQPRGDINYARQAIEHVLHEPESMTDHRLADPSQFRFVLANFGGKMHRSVGKVRYMKLCPVPEGTGWHIVLDTEHGPAT
;
A
#
# COMPACT_ATOMS: atom_id res chain seq x y z
N MET A 1 8.26 -46.73 49.26
CA MET A 1 8.29 -47.36 47.93
C MET A 1 9.08 -46.41 47.05
N SER A 2 10.40 -46.60 46.97
CA SER A 2 11.30 -45.70 46.28
C SER A 2 11.37 -46.12 44.81
N ASP A 3 10.73 -45.35 43.93
CA ASP A 3 10.90 -45.50 42.49
C ASP A 3 12.36 -45.15 42.14
N HIS A 4 13.20 -46.17 42.09
CA HIS A 4 14.47 -46.06 41.39
C HIS A 4 14.15 -45.95 39.90
N ILE A 5 14.13 -44.72 39.37
CA ILE A 5 14.14 -44.48 37.93
C ILE A 5 15.41 -45.15 37.39
N SER A 6 15.27 -46.36 36.89
CA SER A 6 16.35 -47.09 36.24
C SER A 6 16.74 -46.34 34.97
N TYR A 7 18.02 -45.99 34.86
CA TYR A 7 18.53 -45.23 33.72
C TYR A 7 18.49 -46.08 32.45
N THR A 8 17.59 -45.75 31.51
CA THR A 8 17.30 -46.60 30.36
C THR A 8 18.18 -46.28 29.15
N CYS A 9 18.17 -47.16 28.15
CA CYS A 9 18.84 -46.90 26.87
C CYS A 9 18.28 -45.66 26.15
N LEU A 10 17.00 -45.33 26.35
CA LEU A 10 16.39 -44.15 25.75
C LEU A 10 16.89 -42.87 26.43
N ASP A 11 17.07 -42.89 27.74
CA ASP A 11 17.64 -41.76 28.50
C ASP A 11 19.08 -41.50 28.05
N PHE A 12 19.87 -42.56 27.91
CA PHE A 12 21.23 -42.47 27.35
C PHE A 12 21.25 -41.82 25.96
N ARG A 13 20.37 -42.28 25.06
CA ARG A 13 20.33 -41.76 23.68
C ARG A 13 19.91 -40.30 23.64
N ARG A 14 18.92 -39.90 24.44
CA ARG A 14 18.49 -38.50 24.56
C ARG A 14 19.63 -37.62 25.02
N GLU A 15 20.31 -38.03 26.09
CA GLU A 15 21.42 -37.27 26.67
C GLU A 15 22.60 -37.17 25.70
N LYS A 16 23.02 -38.29 25.09
CA LYS A 16 24.14 -38.33 24.14
C LYS A 16 23.90 -37.50 22.89
N LEU A 17 22.64 -37.35 22.45
CA LEU A 17 22.29 -36.50 21.30
C LEU A 17 22.16 -35.02 21.68
N ALA A 18 21.83 -34.71 22.94
CA ALA A 18 21.68 -33.33 23.39
C ALA A 18 23.03 -32.64 23.61
N ASP A 19 23.96 -33.32 24.29
CA ASP A 19 25.34 -32.86 24.46
C ASP A 19 26.29 -34.06 24.44
N PRO A 20 26.85 -34.41 23.26
CA PRO A 20 27.73 -35.57 23.11
C PRO A 20 28.97 -35.54 23.98
N ARG A 21 29.45 -34.34 24.35
CA ARG A 21 30.70 -34.14 25.10
C ARG A 21 30.48 -34.14 26.60
N ARG A 22 29.26 -33.90 27.08
CA ARG A 22 28.94 -33.77 28.50
C ARG A 22 27.92 -34.79 28.97
N LEU A 23 28.44 -35.96 29.37
CA LEU A 23 27.62 -37.05 29.92
C LEU A 23 27.62 -37.06 31.46
N SER A 24 26.44 -37.26 32.03
CA SER A 24 26.18 -37.51 33.44
C SER A 24 26.89 -38.78 33.93
N SER A 25 27.00 -38.94 35.25
CA SER A 25 27.57 -40.16 35.84
C SER A 25 26.74 -41.40 35.50
N ALA A 26 25.41 -41.29 35.49
CA ALA A 26 24.50 -42.37 35.12
C ALA A 26 24.68 -42.80 33.66
N ALA A 27 24.81 -41.84 32.74
CA ALA A 27 25.11 -42.10 31.33
C ALA A 27 26.43 -42.85 31.12
N ARG A 28 27.47 -42.41 31.84
CA ARG A 28 28.81 -43.03 31.79
C ARG A 28 28.84 -44.46 32.33
N LEU A 29 28.06 -44.75 33.37
CA LEU A 29 27.88 -46.11 33.87
C LEU A 29 27.09 -46.96 32.84
N HIS A 30 25.98 -46.44 32.33
CA HIS A 30 25.15 -47.18 31.37
C HIS A 30 25.88 -47.56 30.09
N VAL A 31 26.69 -46.66 29.52
CA VAL A 31 27.48 -46.96 28.31
C VAL A 31 28.58 -48.00 28.56
N HIS A 32 29.04 -48.10 29.81
CA HIS A 32 29.98 -49.14 30.22
C HIS A 32 29.33 -50.53 30.21
N ASP A 33 28.05 -50.64 30.52
CA ASP A 33 27.38 -51.94 30.69
C ASP A 33 26.55 -52.35 29.46
N CYS A 34 26.12 -51.40 28.62
CA CYS A 34 25.30 -51.67 27.43
C CYS A 34 26.10 -51.62 26.12
N PRO A 35 26.33 -52.75 25.42
CA PRO A 35 27.11 -52.78 24.18
C PRO A 35 26.43 -52.02 23.01
N GLN A 36 25.10 -51.98 22.98
CA GLN A 36 24.36 -51.22 21.96
C GLN A 36 24.55 -49.71 22.12
N CYS A 37 24.43 -49.21 23.35
CA CYS A 37 24.68 -47.80 23.67
C CYS A 37 26.14 -47.40 23.44
N ARG A 38 27.09 -48.32 23.66
CA ARG A 38 28.51 -48.08 23.35
C ARG A 38 28.76 -47.92 21.85
N ARG A 39 28.18 -48.79 21.02
CA ARG A 39 28.23 -48.65 19.54
C ARG A 39 27.57 -47.36 19.08
N PHE A 40 26.42 -47.01 19.68
CA PHE A 40 25.74 -45.75 19.40
C PHE A 40 26.61 -44.54 19.74
N SER A 41 27.22 -44.49 20.95
CA SER A 41 28.11 -43.39 21.35
C SER A 41 29.25 -43.21 20.36
N ARG A 42 29.96 -44.29 20.00
CA ARG A 42 31.08 -44.23 19.05
C ARG A 42 30.68 -43.64 17.70
N ARG A 43 29.46 -43.92 17.23
CA ARG A 43 28.96 -43.33 15.98
C ARG A 43 28.69 -41.83 16.13
N ILE A 44 28.09 -41.41 17.23
CA ILE A 44 27.89 -39.97 17.52
C ILE A 44 29.23 -39.26 17.64
N ASP A 45 30.18 -39.85 18.38
CA ASP A 45 31.52 -39.29 18.57
C ASP A 45 32.28 -39.13 17.24
N ALA A 46 32.14 -40.09 16.33
CA ALA A 46 32.71 -40.00 14.99
C ALA A 46 32.06 -38.89 14.14
N SER A 47 30.73 -38.72 14.22
CA SER A 47 30.03 -37.61 13.55
C SER A 47 30.46 -36.24 14.09
N GLU A 48 30.58 -36.09 15.41
CA GLU A 48 31.04 -34.86 16.04
C GLU A 48 32.46 -34.49 15.59
N ALA A 49 33.36 -35.48 15.52
CA ALA A 49 34.72 -35.26 15.04
C ALA A 49 34.77 -34.79 13.58
N GLN A 50 33.88 -35.32 12.72
CA GLN A 50 33.77 -34.87 11.33
C GLN A 50 33.28 -33.41 11.24
N ILE A 51 32.28 -33.04 12.05
CA ILE A 51 31.76 -31.67 12.08
C ILE A 51 32.86 -30.70 12.55
N GLU A 52 33.57 -31.04 13.62
CA GLU A 52 34.67 -30.22 14.15
C GLU A 52 35.78 -30.02 13.12
N GLN A 53 36.12 -31.07 12.37
CA GLN A 53 37.10 -30.97 11.29
C GLN A 53 36.64 -30.02 10.16
N VAL A 54 35.35 -30.05 9.80
CA VAL A 54 34.78 -29.16 8.77
C VAL A 54 34.71 -27.71 9.27
N LEU A 55 34.44 -27.50 10.56
CA LEU A 55 34.37 -26.16 11.16
C LEU A 55 35.74 -25.56 11.47
N ALA A 56 36.82 -26.36 11.44
CA ALA A 56 38.20 -25.91 11.64
C ALA A 56 38.76 -25.12 10.44
N VAL A 57 37.98 -24.17 9.92
CA VAL A 57 38.38 -23.24 8.87
C VAL A 57 39.20 -22.11 9.51
N PRO A 58 40.38 -21.76 8.96
CA PRO A 58 41.17 -20.66 9.48
C PRO A 58 40.41 -19.35 9.37
N VAL A 59 40.52 -18.51 10.40
CA VAL A 59 39.94 -17.17 10.38
C VAL A 59 40.71 -16.33 9.34
N PRO A 60 40.02 -15.68 8.38
CA PRO A 60 40.69 -14.85 7.39
C PRO A 60 41.44 -13.67 8.01
N ASP A 61 42.60 -13.32 7.43
CA ASP A 61 43.40 -12.19 7.86
C ASP A 61 42.61 -10.87 7.81
N GLY A 62 42.70 -10.10 8.90
CA GLY A 62 42.02 -8.80 9.04
C GLY A 62 40.50 -8.89 9.21
N LEU A 63 39.92 -10.06 9.50
CA LEU A 63 38.48 -10.17 9.76
C LEU A 63 38.03 -9.28 10.92
N ALA A 64 38.79 -9.26 12.01
CA ALA A 64 38.49 -8.44 13.19
C ALA A 64 38.41 -6.95 12.82
N ASP A 65 39.40 -6.45 12.06
CA ASP A 65 39.46 -5.05 11.63
C ASP A 65 38.30 -4.70 10.69
N ARG A 66 37.96 -5.60 9.75
CA ARG A 66 36.79 -5.40 8.85
C ARG A 66 35.48 -5.36 9.61
N VAL A 67 35.31 -6.20 10.63
CA VAL A 67 34.13 -6.20 11.50
C VAL A 67 34.05 -4.90 12.28
N LEU A 68 35.14 -4.47 12.93
CA LEU A 68 35.19 -3.21 13.66
C LEU A 68 34.88 -2.01 12.75
N LEU A 69 35.47 -1.99 11.55
CA LEU A 69 35.20 -0.96 10.55
C LEU A 69 33.72 -0.93 10.16
N ASN A 70 33.09 -2.08 9.92
CA ASN A 70 31.66 -2.13 9.57
C ASN A 70 30.74 -1.78 10.73
N VAL A 71 31.09 -2.11 11.98
CA VAL A 71 30.27 -1.77 13.15
C VAL A 71 30.31 -0.27 13.42
N HIS A 72 31.49 0.35 13.35
CA HIS A 72 31.65 1.77 13.66
C HIS A 72 31.37 2.70 12.47
N HIS A 73 31.68 2.27 11.25
CA HIS A 73 31.57 3.07 10.03
C HIS A 73 30.63 2.49 8.98
N GLY A 74 29.85 1.45 9.33
CA GLY A 74 28.80 0.93 8.47
C GLY A 74 27.90 2.07 8.02
N LYS A 75 27.99 2.41 6.73
CA LYS A 75 27.22 3.51 6.12
C LYS A 75 25.74 3.28 6.40
N ARG A 76 25.18 3.95 7.41
CA ARG A 76 23.75 4.15 7.52
C ARG A 76 23.39 4.99 6.29
N ARG A 77 22.85 4.33 5.25
CA ARG A 77 22.29 5.03 4.09
C ARG A 77 21.39 6.14 4.64
N PRO A 78 21.52 7.40 4.20
CA PRO A 78 20.88 8.53 4.85
C PRO A 78 19.39 8.61 4.50
N TRP A 79 18.66 7.53 4.80
CA TRP A 79 17.20 7.46 4.71
C TRP A 79 16.55 8.55 5.56
N SER A 80 17.22 8.99 6.63
CA SER A 80 16.78 10.15 7.43
C SER A 80 16.79 11.45 6.62
N LEU A 81 17.80 11.69 5.76
CA LEU A 81 17.84 12.87 4.89
C LEU A 81 16.77 12.80 3.80
N MET A 82 16.53 11.61 3.23
CA MET A 82 15.46 11.42 2.25
C MET A 82 14.07 11.59 2.88
N ALA A 83 13.87 11.06 4.09
CA ALA A 83 12.63 11.22 4.84
C ALA A 83 12.38 12.69 5.18
N LEU A 84 13.41 13.43 5.59
CA LEU A 84 13.30 14.87 5.87
C LEU A 84 12.94 15.65 4.60
N ALA A 85 13.59 15.36 3.48
CA ALA A 85 13.24 15.99 2.20
C ALA A 85 11.79 15.69 1.77
N ALA A 86 11.34 14.44 1.92
CA ALA A 86 9.98 14.04 1.61
C ALA A 86 8.94 14.79 2.47
N THR A 87 9.21 14.95 3.77
CA THR A 87 8.33 15.71 4.68
C THR A 87 8.25 17.18 4.27
N VAL A 88 9.38 17.83 3.96
CA VAL A 88 9.40 19.24 3.53
C VAL A 88 8.57 19.42 2.25
N VAL A 89 8.78 18.56 1.25
CA VAL A 89 8.02 18.61 -0.02
C VAL A 89 6.52 18.39 0.22
N LEU A 90 6.16 17.40 1.04
CA LEU A 90 4.77 17.08 1.35
C LEU A 90 4.07 18.24 2.07
N SER A 91 4.72 18.83 3.09
CA SER A 91 4.18 19.98 3.82
C SER A 91 3.99 21.19 2.91
N PHE A 92 4.95 21.48 2.02
CA PHE A 92 4.81 22.56 1.04
C PHE A 92 3.68 22.29 0.06
N GLY A 93 3.58 21.08 -0.50
CA GLY A 93 2.53 20.70 -1.43
C GLY A 93 1.13 20.84 -0.82
N ILE A 94 0.94 20.35 0.41
CA ILE A 94 -0.34 20.49 1.12
C ILE A 94 -0.64 21.96 1.43
N GLY A 95 0.36 22.73 1.88
CA GLY A 95 0.21 24.15 2.17
C GLY A 95 -0.27 24.94 0.94
N LEU A 96 0.38 24.74 -0.21
CA LEU A 96 -0.01 25.37 -1.47
C LEU A 96 -1.42 24.97 -1.90
N GLN A 97 -1.77 23.69 -1.77
CA GLN A 97 -3.11 23.19 -2.11
C GLN A 97 -4.22 23.81 -1.24
N GLN A 98 -3.95 24.06 0.05
CA GLN A 98 -4.91 24.71 0.94
C GLN A 98 -5.00 26.23 0.71
N TRP A 99 -3.92 26.85 0.24
CA TRP A 99 -3.89 28.28 -0.02
C TRP A 99 -4.56 28.68 -1.33
N GLN A 100 -4.76 27.71 -2.23
CA GLN A 100 -5.54 27.93 -3.44
C GLN A 100 -7.01 28.18 -3.07
N PRO A 101 -7.57 29.36 -3.38
CA PRO A 101 -8.95 29.67 -3.05
C PRO A 101 -9.87 28.67 -3.76
N ARG A 102 -10.56 27.83 -2.99
CA ARG A 102 -11.70 27.07 -3.51
C ARG A 102 -12.80 28.10 -3.78
N GLY A 103 -13.04 28.41 -5.04
CA GLY A 103 -14.20 29.20 -5.41
C GLY A 103 -15.45 28.49 -4.93
N ASP A 104 -16.28 29.18 -4.15
CA ASP A 104 -17.61 28.68 -3.78
C ASP A 104 -18.51 28.86 -5.00
N ILE A 105 -18.44 27.89 -5.92
CA ILE A 105 -19.15 27.97 -7.20
C ILE A 105 -20.61 27.61 -6.94
N ASN A 106 -21.40 28.64 -6.65
CA ASN A 106 -22.83 28.52 -6.59
C ASN A 106 -23.40 28.59 -8.02
N TYR A 107 -23.44 27.43 -8.67
CA TYR A 107 -23.96 27.29 -10.03
C TYR A 107 -25.36 27.87 -10.21
N ALA A 108 -26.20 27.85 -9.17
CA ALA A 108 -27.54 28.44 -9.22
C ALA A 108 -27.50 29.97 -9.28
N ARG A 109 -26.69 30.62 -8.44
CA ARG A 109 -26.50 32.08 -8.49
C ARG A 109 -25.92 32.52 -9.83
N GLN A 110 -24.94 31.78 -10.33
CA GLN A 110 -24.30 32.01 -11.62
C GLN A 110 -25.29 31.91 -12.79
N ALA A 111 -26.15 30.88 -12.79
CA ALA A 111 -27.18 30.72 -13.80
C ALA A 111 -28.20 31.87 -13.78
N ILE A 112 -28.64 32.28 -12.57
CA ILE A 112 -29.57 33.41 -12.40
C ILE A 112 -28.94 34.70 -12.92
N GLU A 113 -27.69 35.00 -12.52
CA GLU A 113 -26.98 36.21 -12.94
C GLU A 113 -26.75 36.22 -14.46
N HIS A 114 -26.45 35.08 -15.07
CA HIS A 114 -26.26 34.95 -16.50
C HIS A 114 -27.57 35.24 -17.28
N VAL A 115 -28.69 34.67 -16.85
CA VAL A 115 -30.01 34.93 -17.47
C VAL A 115 -30.40 36.41 -17.35
N LEU A 116 -30.13 37.03 -16.20
CA LEU A 116 -30.42 38.45 -15.98
C LEU A 116 -29.60 39.38 -16.90
N HIS A 117 -28.39 38.99 -17.27
CA HIS A 117 -27.53 39.77 -18.17
C HIS A 117 -27.78 39.50 -19.66
N GLU A 118 -28.56 38.47 -20.01
CA GLU A 118 -28.95 38.14 -21.39
C GLU A 118 -30.48 38.04 -21.56
N PRO A 119 -31.28 39.09 -21.24
CA PRO A 119 -32.74 39.03 -21.32
C PRO A 119 -33.25 38.80 -22.76
N GLU A 120 -32.47 39.19 -23.76
CA GLU A 120 -32.77 38.99 -25.18
C GLU A 120 -32.84 37.50 -25.59
N SER A 121 -32.22 36.60 -24.82
CA SER A 121 -32.33 35.15 -25.05
C SER A 121 -33.75 34.60 -24.81
N MET A 122 -34.58 35.33 -24.07
CA MET A 122 -35.99 34.98 -23.81
C MET A 122 -36.94 35.45 -24.91
N THR A 123 -36.52 36.46 -25.69
CA THR A 123 -37.29 37.08 -26.78
C THR A 123 -36.80 36.65 -28.18
N ASP A 124 -35.60 36.08 -28.30
CA ASP A 124 -35.08 35.56 -29.57
C ASP A 124 -35.75 34.22 -29.96
N HIS A 125 -36.17 34.12 -31.22
CA HIS A 125 -36.91 32.98 -31.79
C HIS A 125 -36.08 32.22 -32.82
N ARG A 126 -34.82 31.94 -32.51
CA ARG A 126 -34.00 31.03 -33.32
C ARG A 126 -34.35 29.59 -32.97
N LEU A 127 -35.42 29.09 -33.61
CA LEU A 127 -35.86 27.70 -33.53
C LEU A 127 -34.66 26.75 -33.66
N ALA A 128 -34.32 26.07 -32.56
CA ALA A 128 -33.27 25.07 -32.57
C ALA A 128 -33.80 23.81 -33.27
N ASP A 129 -33.01 23.24 -34.17
CA ASP A 129 -33.36 21.98 -34.83
C ASP A 129 -33.56 20.88 -33.76
N PRO A 130 -34.73 20.21 -33.72
CA PRO A 130 -34.99 19.11 -32.79
C PRO A 130 -33.95 17.99 -32.84
N SER A 131 -33.26 17.81 -33.97
CA SER A 131 -32.18 16.84 -34.14
C SER A 131 -30.91 17.25 -33.36
N GLN A 132 -30.57 18.55 -33.37
CA GLN A 132 -29.42 19.11 -32.64
C GLN A 132 -29.65 19.06 -31.13
N PHE A 133 -30.87 19.33 -30.66
CA PHE A 133 -31.20 19.24 -29.23
C PHE A 133 -31.02 17.82 -28.67
N ARG A 134 -31.47 16.79 -29.41
CA ARG A 134 -31.27 15.39 -29.02
C ARG A 134 -29.79 14.99 -29.00
N PHE A 135 -29.01 15.49 -29.95
CA PHE A 135 -27.56 15.26 -30.02
C PHE A 135 -26.83 15.87 -28.81
N VAL A 136 -27.13 17.13 -28.48
CA VAL A 136 -26.57 17.80 -27.30
C VAL A 136 -26.96 17.05 -26.03
N LEU A 137 -28.23 16.71 -25.85
CA LEU A 137 -28.71 16.00 -24.65
C LEU A 137 -28.01 14.63 -24.46
N ALA A 138 -27.81 13.88 -25.54
CA ALA A 138 -27.11 12.59 -25.49
C ALA A 138 -25.63 12.73 -25.11
N ASN A 139 -24.94 13.78 -25.61
CA ASN A 139 -23.53 14.04 -25.29
C ASN A 139 -23.31 14.39 -23.81
N PHE A 140 -24.32 14.96 -23.13
CA PHE A 140 -24.30 15.23 -21.69
C PHE A 140 -24.86 14.07 -20.85
N GLY A 141 -25.07 12.88 -21.45
CA GLY A 141 -25.54 11.69 -20.75
C GLY A 141 -27.04 11.65 -20.46
N GLY A 142 -27.81 12.62 -20.98
CA GLY A 142 -29.26 12.68 -20.83
C GLY A 142 -29.98 11.74 -21.79
N LYS A 143 -31.07 11.12 -21.32
CA LYS A 143 -32.00 10.36 -22.15
C LYS A 143 -33.38 10.99 -22.07
N MET A 144 -33.95 11.30 -23.23
CA MET A 144 -35.30 11.87 -23.30
C MET A 144 -36.34 10.76 -23.20
N HIS A 145 -37.17 10.77 -22.15
CA HIS A 145 -38.22 9.77 -21.93
C HIS A 145 -39.60 10.20 -22.46
N ARG A 146 -39.81 11.51 -22.68
CA ARG A 146 -40.99 12.13 -23.30
C ARG A 146 -40.54 13.31 -24.16
N SER A 147 -41.31 13.67 -25.19
CA SER A 147 -41.04 14.89 -25.96
C SER A 147 -41.10 16.10 -25.02
N VAL A 148 -39.98 16.80 -24.88
CA VAL A 148 -39.96 18.11 -24.25
C VAL A 148 -40.70 19.09 -25.19
N GLY A 149 -41.27 20.18 -24.66
CA GLY A 149 -41.95 21.19 -25.47
C GLY A 149 -41.07 21.78 -26.58
N LYS A 150 -41.60 22.73 -27.36
CA LYS A 150 -40.84 23.34 -28.47
C LYS A 150 -39.60 24.04 -27.92
N VAL A 151 -38.41 23.70 -28.46
CA VAL A 151 -37.15 24.37 -28.12
C VAL A 151 -37.10 25.69 -28.88
N ARG A 152 -37.14 26.81 -28.15
CA ARG A 152 -37.19 28.15 -28.73
C ARG A 152 -35.80 28.70 -29.03
N TYR A 153 -34.82 28.37 -28.20
CA TYR A 153 -33.46 28.87 -28.27
C TYR A 153 -32.48 27.84 -27.68
N MET A 154 -31.31 27.71 -28.30
CA MET A 154 -30.22 26.87 -27.80
C MET A 154 -28.88 27.45 -28.22
N LYS A 155 -28.03 27.81 -27.26
CA LYS A 155 -26.69 28.34 -27.53
C LYS A 155 -25.67 27.85 -26.50
N LEU A 156 -24.44 27.65 -26.95
CA LEU A 156 -23.31 27.37 -26.08
C LEU A 156 -22.76 28.71 -25.55
N CYS A 157 -22.80 28.91 -24.24
CA CYS A 157 -22.38 30.12 -23.56
C CYS A 157 -21.16 29.85 -22.66
N PRO A 158 -20.20 30.79 -22.57
CA PRO A 158 -19.07 30.67 -21.65
C PRO A 158 -19.54 30.86 -20.20
N VAL A 159 -19.08 29.99 -19.31
CA VAL A 159 -19.23 30.07 -17.84
C VAL A 159 -17.83 30.00 -17.20
N PRO A 160 -17.61 30.43 -15.95
CA PRO A 160 -16.25 30.52 -15.39
C PRO A 160 -15.43 29.23 -15.43
N GLU A 161 -16.09 28.06 -15.37
CA GLU A 161 -15.43 26.75 -15.46
C GLU A 161 -15.67 26.02 -16.79
N GLY A 162 -15.94 26.75 -17.88
CA GLY A 162 -16.00 26.16 -19.23
C GLY A 162 -17.15 26.70 -20.07
N THR A 163 -17.86 25.80 -20.75
CA THR A 163 -19.01 26.16 -21.60
C THR A 163 -20.26 25.45 -21.13
N GLY A 164 -21.35 26.19 -20.93
CA GLY A 164 -22.68 25.66 -20.62
C GLY A 164 -23.65 25.87 -21.77
N TRP A 165 -24.59 24.94 -21.97
CA TRP A 165 -25.69 25.14 -22.92
C TRP A 165 -26.82 25.90 -22.25
N HIS A 166 -27.17 27.07 -22.78
CA HIS A 166 -28.38 27.79 -22.43
C HIS A 166 -29.49 27.35 -23.39
N ILE A 167 -30.56 26.78 -22.86
CA ILE A 167 -31.68 26.21 -23.62
C ILE A 167 -32.98 26.84 -23.12
N VAL A 168 -33.84 27.29 -24.05
CA VAL A 168 -35.16 27.83 -23.71
C VAL A 168 -36.25 26.92 -24.31
N LEU A 169 -37.19 26.50 -23.47
CA LEU A 169 -38.29 25.60 -23.81
C LEU A 169 -39.63 26.31 -23.64
N ASP A 170 -40.56 26.07 -24.56
CA ASP A 170 -41.96 26.46 -24.36
C ASP A 170 -42.65 25.48 -23.39
N THR A 171 -43.15 26.01 -22.27
CA THR A 171 -43.97 25.27 -21.30
C THR A 171 -45.39 25.83 -21.24
N GLU A 172 -46.31 25.12 -20.58
CA GLU A 172 -47.70 25.57 -20.39
C GLU A 172 -47.80 26.91 -19.63
N HIS A 173 -46.77 27.29 -18.88
CA HIS A 173 -46.70 28.53 -18.10
C HIS A 173 -45.86 29.63 -18.75
N GLY A 174 -45.39 29.43 -20.00
CA GLY A 174 -44.50 30.35 -20.70
C GLY A 174 -43.09 29.76 -20.96
N PRO A 175 -42.16 30.54 -21.49
CA PRO A 175 -40.79 30.09 -21.75
C PRO A 175 -40.03 29.81 -20.44
N ALA A 176 -39.27 28.71 -20.40
CA ALA A 176 -38.44 28.31 -19.27
C ALA A 176 -37.01 27.98 -19.72
N THR A 177 -36.02 28.28 -18.86
CA THR A 177 -34.58 28.01 -19.05
C THR A 177 -34.09 26.91 -18.14
#